data_AF-A0A7K9CXB7-F1
#
_entry.id   AF-A0A7K9CXB7-F1
#
_cell.length_a   1.000
_cell.length_b   1.000
_cell.length_c   1.000
_cell.angle_alpha   90.00
_cell.angle_beta   90.00
_cell.angle_gamma   90.00
#
_symmetry.space_group_name_H-M   'P 1'
#
loop_
_entity.id
_entity.type
_entity.pdbx_description
1 polymer ?
#
loop_
_entity_poly.entity_id
_entity_poly.type
_entity_poly.pdbx_seq_one_letter_code
_entity_poly.pdbx_strand_id
1 'polypeptide(L)'
;QVCPVSYLRISTSPILHMQNKEVLQALPVGVTVTFTAHFHDDSGDIFHAHSSVLNFATNRDDCVQIRKGATNNTLVMRTVSAGLTLLKVWDAEHSGIADYVPLPVQDATFPEVIDVVVSDGSCVSASLINQEG
;
A
#
# COMPACT_ATOMS: atom_id res chain seq x y z
N GLN A 1 34.46 -5.08 -1.76
CA GLN A 1 33.56 -6.15 -2.22
C GLN A 1 32.23 -5.50 -2.57
N VAL A 2 31.62 -5.85 -3.70
CA VAL A 2 30.32 -5.33 -4.14
C VAL A 2 29.33 -6.47 -4.03
N CYS A 3 28.27 -6.31 -3.25
CA CYS A 3 27.20 -7.30 -3.13
C CYS A 3 26.08 -6.94 -4.13
N PRO A 4 25.53 -7.91 -4.88
CA PRO A 4 24.38 -7.66 -5.74
C PRO A 4 23.12 -7.49 -4.89
N VAL A 5 22.10 -6.83 -5.46
CA VAL A 5 20.74 -6.90 -4.92
C VAL A 5 20.22 -8.33 -5.09
N SER A 6 19.67 -8.89 -4.02
CA SER A 6 19.08 -10.23 -4.01
C SER A 6 17.56 -10.18 -4.01
N TYR A 7 16.96 -9.27 -3.23
CA TYR A 7 15.50 -9.12 -3.18
C TYR A 7 15.07 -7.70 -2.79
N LEU A 8 13.77 -7.43 -2.96
CA LEU A 8 13.10 -6.20 -2.59
C LEU A 8 12.14 -6.46 -1.43
N ARG A 9 11.96 -5.48 -0.54
CA ARG A 9 10.90 -5.48 0.47
C ARG A 9 10.16 -4.16 0.45
N ILE A 10 8.83 -4.20 0.52
CA ILE A 10 7.99 -3.00 0.59
C ILE A 10 7.61 -2.68 2.05
N SER A 11 7.71 -1.42 2.42
CA SER A 11 7.11 -0.87 3.64
C SER A 11 6.06 0.19 3.29
N THR A 12 5.08 0.39 4.17
CA THR A 12 3.96 1.31 3.94
C THR A 12 3.89 2.39 5.01
N SER A 13 3.58 3.63 4.62
CA SER A 13 3.35 4.75 5.54
C SER A 13 2.16 5.63 5.07
N PRO A 14 1.30 6.12 5.97
CA PRO A 14 1.27 5.81 7.39
C PRO A 14 0.84 4.36 7.62
N ILE A 15 1.20 3.81 8.78
CA ILE A 15 0.62 2.56 9.23
C ILE A 15 -0.80 2.88 9.70
N LEU A 16 -1.78 2.22 9.07
CA LEU A 16 -3.20 2.42 9.31
C LEU A 16 -3.68 1.43 10.37
N HIS A 17 -4.42 1.93 11.36
CA HIS A 17 -5.08 1.11 12.38
C HIS A 17 -6.56 1.47 12.48
N MET A 18 -7.39 0.47 12.79
CA MET A 18 -8.75 0.72 13.25
C MET A 18 -8.73 1.22 14.69
N GLN A 19 -9.70 2.04 15.07
CA GLN A 19 -9.80 2.63 16.43
C GLN A 19 -9.86 1.57 17.55
N ASN A 20 -10.33 0.35 17.25
CA ASN A 20 -10.34 -0.80 18.16
C ASN A 20 -8.99 -1.55 18.23
N LYS A 21 -7.93 -1.05 17.57
CA LYS A 21 -6.61 -1.67 17.44
C LYS A 21 -6.60 -3.00 16.69
N GLU A 22 -7.65 -3.33 15.94
CA GLU A 22 -7.60 -4.48 15.04
C GLU A 22 -6.69 -4.21 13.85
N VAL A 23 -6.05 -5.29 13.38
CA VAL A 23 -5.22 -5.26 12.18
C VAL A 23 -6.16 -5.12 10.98
N LEU A 24 -5.92 -4.11 10.15
CA LEU A 24 -6.63 -3.95 8.89
C LEU A 24 -6.34 -5.14 7.98
N GLN A 25 -7.37 -5.93 7.70
CA GLN A 25 -7.34 -7.02 6.72
C GLN A 25 -7.33 -6.49 5.28
N ALA A 26 -7.78 -5.24 5.09
CA ALA A 26 -7.85 -4.55 3.80
C ALA A 26 -7.61 -3.04 3.98
N LEU A 27 -7.16 -2.38 2.92
CA LEU A 27 -7.03 -0.93 2.87
C LEU A 27 -8.42 -0.30 2.70
N PRO A 28 -8.79 0.69 3.51
CA PRO A 28 -10.05 1.40 3.34
C PRO A 28 -10.13 2.12 2.00
N VAL A 29 -11.30 2.19 1.38
CA VAL A 29 -11.53 3.05 0.20
C VAL A 29 -11.25 4.52 0.55
N GLY A 30 -10.59 5.24 -0.36
CA GLY A 30 -10.32 6.68 -0.24
C GLY A 30 -9.03 7.05 0.50
N VAL A 31 -8.30 6.10 1.06
CA VAL A 31 -7.02 6.38 1.76
C VAL A 31 -5.88 6.55 0.78
N THR A 32 -4.87 7.33 1.20
CA THR A 32 -3.61 7.49 0.48
C THR A 32 -2.48 6.98 1.35
N VAL A 33 -1.63 6.13 0.79
CA VAL A 33 -0.43 5.59 1.44
C VAL A 33 0.79 5.76 0.54
N THR A 34 1.97 5.79 1.15
CA THR A 34 3.26 5.76 0.49
C THR A 34 3.88 4.39 0.69
N PHE A 35 4.23 3.72 -0.40
CA PHE A 35 5.08 2.55 -0.38
C PHE A 35 6.54 2.98 -0.58
N THR A 36 7.43 2.40 0.21
CA THR A 36 8.88 2.54 0.06
C THR A 36 9.47 1.18 -0.19
N ALA A 37 10.27 1.07 -1.25
CA ALA A 37 11.01 -0.14 -1.53
C ALA A 37 12.40 -0.11 -0.91
N HIS A 38 12.75 -1.21 -0.27
CA HIS A 38 14.05 -1.47 0.34
C HIS A 38 14.73 -2.60 -0.43
N PHE A 39 15.99 -2.40 -0.78
CA PHE A 39 16.78 -3.35 -1.55
C PHE A 39 17.70 -4.06 -0.58
N HIS A 40 17.73 -5.40 -0.64
CA HIS A 40 18.50 -6.23 0.27
C HIS A 40 19.48 -7.13 -0.48
N ASP A 41 20.63 -7.40 0.13
CA ASP A 41 21.54 -8.45 -0.32
C ASP A 41 21.09 -9.84 0.18
N ASP A 42 21.90 -10.87 -0.07
CA ASP A 42 21.61 -12.24 0.36
C ASP A 42 21.74 -12.46 1.88
N SER A 43 22.41 -11.55 2.57
CA SER A 43 22.56 -11.53 4.03
C SER A 43 21.40 -10.80 4.71
N GLY A 44 20.61 -10.06 3.93
CA GLY A 44 19.44 -9.30 4.38
C GLY A 44 19.74 -7.84 4.74
N ASP A 45 20.96 -7.36 4.49
CA ASP A 45 21.35 -5.98 4.76
C ASP A 45 20.77 -5.03 3.71
N ILE A 46 20.37 -3.83 4.14
CA ILE A 46 19.76 -2.82 3.25
C ILE A 46 20.84 -2.05 2.50
N PHE A 47 20.68 -1.92 1.19
CA PHE A 47 21.49 -0.98 0.42
C PHE A 47 21.04 0.47 0.67
N HIS A 48 21.89 1.24 1.37
CA HIS A 48 21.62 2.66 1.65
C HIS A 48 21.95 3.62 0.49
N ALA A 49 22.74 3.16 -0.49
CA ALA A 49 23.19 3.97 -1.63
C ALA A 49 22.83 3.33 -2.99
N HIS A 50 21.65 2.71 -3.09
CA HIS A 50 21.16 2.16 -4.36
C HIS A 50 20.29 3.21 -5.07
N SER A 51 20.75 3.69 -6.22
CA SER A 51 19.96 4.57 -7.09
C SER A 51 19.00 3.73 -7.93
N SER A 52 17.82 3.42 -7.39
CA SER A 52 16.78 2.70 -8.15
C SER A 52 15.93 3.67 -8.95
N VAL A 53 15.26 3.18 -9.99
CA VAL A 53 14.11 3.85 -10.61
C VAL A 53 12.95 2.85 -10.57
N LEU A 54 12.11 2.91 -9.53
CA LEU A 54 11.04 1.92 -9.36
C LEU A 54 9.98 2.04 -10.44
N ASN A 55 9.64 0.96 -11.12
CA ASN A 55 8.44 0.82 -11.94
C ASN A 55 7.38 -0.04 -11.26
N PHE A 56 6.15 0.10 -11.74
CA PHE A 56 5.00 -0.61 -11.19
C PHE A 56 3.99 -0.97 -12.27
N ALA A 57 3.20 -2.00 -11.98
CA ALA A 57 2.05 -2.42 -12.77
C ALA A 57 1.03 -3.09 -11.85
N THR A 58 -0.25 -2.95 -12.19
CA THR A 58 -1.33 -3.68 -11.54
C THR A 58 -2.01 -4.58 -12.55
N ASN A 59 -2.55 -5.72 -12.10
CA ASN A 59 -3.39 -6.56 -12.95
C ASN A 59 -4.80 -5.98 -13.15
N ARG A 60 -5.20 -5.04 -12.28
CA ARG A 60 -6.45 -4.29 -12.32
C ARG A 60 -6.21 -2.88 -11.80
N ASP A 61 -6.65 -1.85 -12.52
CA ASP A 61 -6.34 -0.43 -12.28
C ASP A 61 -7.53 0.40 -11.77
N ASP A 62 -8.69 -0.22 -11.56
CA ASP A 62 -9.87 0.42 -10.99
C ASP A 62 -9.84 0.49 -9.45
N CYS A 63 -9.25 -0.50 -8.78
CA CYS A 63 -9.16 -0.54 -7.31
C CYS A 63 -8.24 0.55 -6.73
N VAL A 64 -7.17 0.91 -7.46
CA VAL A 64 -6.10 1.78 -6.95
C VAL A 64 -5.52 2.69 -8.03
N GLN A 65 -5.13 3.89 -7.63
CA GLN A 65 -4.34 4.80 -8.44
C GLN A 65 -2.93 4.88 -7.87
N ILE A 66 -1.91 4.64 -8.69
CA ILE A 66 -0.50 4.63 -8.26
C ILE A 66 0.30 5.64 -9.06
N ARG A 67 1.18 6.39 -8.38
CA ARG A 67 2.13 7.31 -8.98
C ARG A 67 3.51 7.16 -8.33
N LYS A 68 4.55 7.68 -9.00
CA LYS A 68 5.88 7.82 -8.38
C LYS A 68 5.79 8.76 -7.16
N GLY A 69 6.54 8.45 -6.11
CA GLY A 69 6.63 9.29 -4.93
C GLY A 69 7.72 10.36 -5.03
N ALA A 70 8.06 10.96 -3.89
CA ALA A 70 9.03 12.05 -3.81
C ALA A 70 10.48 11.60 -4.04
N THR A 71 10.79 10.34 -3.73
CA THR A 71 12.10 9.72 -3.98
C THR A 71 11.95 8.56 -4.96
N ASN A 72 13.03 8.21 -5.66
CA ASN A 72 12.95 7.19 -6.71
C ASN A 72 12.56 5.79 -6.22
N ASN A 73 12.73 5.52 -4.92
CA ASN A 73 12.34 4.28 -4.27
C ASN A 73 10.96 4.33 -3.59
N THR A 74 10.12 5.34 -3.91
CA THR A 74 8.79 5.48 -3.34
C THR A 74 7.69 5.52 -4.40
N LEU A 75 6.50 5.03 -4.02
CA LEU A 75 5.26 5.12 -4.78
C LEU A 75 4.17 5.69 -3.88
N VAL A 76 3.31 6.55 -4.42
CA VAL A 76 2.11 7.03 -3.73
C VAL A 76 0.91 6.31 -4.33
N MET A 77 0.13 5.66 -3.48
CA MET A 77 -1.08 4.93 -3.86
C MET A 77 -2.31 5.52 -3.19
N ARG A 78 -3.38 5.70 -3.95
CA ARG A 78 -4.72 6.00 -3.44
C ARG A 78 -5.68 4.86 -3.76
N THR A 79 -6.44 4.42 -2.77
CA THR A 79 -7.52 3.43 -2.98
C THR A 79 -8.77 4.11 -3.55
N VAL A 80 -9.40 3.49 -4.54
CA VAL A 80 -10.50 4.10 -5.32
C VAL A 80 -11.78 3.29 -5.22
N SER A 81 -11.71 1.96 -5.34
CA SER A 81 -12.88 1.09 -5.24
C SER A 81 -12.54 -0.19 -4.51
N ALA A 82 -13.55 -0.80 -3.87
CA ALA A 82 -13.42 -2.10 -3.25
C ALA A 82 -13.03 -3.18 -4.28
N GLY A 83 -12.22 -4.14 -3.84
CA GLY A 83 -11.71 -5.23 -4.66
C GLY A 83 -10.31 -5.67 -4.27
N LEU A 84 -9.75 -6.59 -5.04
CA LEU A 84 -8.38 -7.07 -4.88
C LEU A 84 -7.60 -6.81 -6.17
N THR A 85 -6.42 -6.19 -6.05
CA THR A 85 -5.46 -6.06 -7.16
C THR A 85 -4.09 -6.52 -6.69
N LEU A 86 -3.26 -6.98 -7.63
CA LEU A 86 -1.88 -7.38 -7.40
C LEU A 86 -0.96 -6.31 -7.98
N LEU A 87 -0.19 -5.68 -7.11
CA LEU A 87 0.82 -4.70 -7.48
C LEU A 87 2.16 -5.40 -7.68
N LYS A 88 2.72 -5.29 -8.88
CA LYS A 88 4.12 -5.61 -9.16
C LYS A 88 4.96 -4.35 -8.99
N VAL A 89 6.05 -4.42 -8.24
CA VAL A 89 7.07 -3.36 -8.11
C VAL A 89 8.43 -3.92 -8.50
N TRP A 90 9.18 -3.21 -9.34
CA TRP A 90 10.53 -3.63 -9.76
C TRP A 90 11.42 -2.43 -10.01
N ASP A 91 12.74 -2.64 -10.02
CA ASP A 91 13.68 -1.62 -10.47
C ASP A 91 13.77 -1.62 -12.00
N ALA A 92 13.63 -0.44 -12.63
CA ALA A 92 13.62 -0.31 -14.09
C ALA A 92 14.95 -0.77 -14.72
N GLU A 93 16.07 -0.55 -14.02
CA GLU A 93 17.41 -0.94 -14.49
C GLU A 93 17.67 -2.43 -14.25
N HIS A 94 16.99 -3.04 -13.28
CA HIS A 94 17.17 -4.44 -12.88
C HIS A 94 15.83 -5.18 -12.84
N SER A 95 15.18 -5.33 -14.01
CA SER A 95 13.84 -5.92 -14.13
C SER A 95 13.74 -7.39 -13.69
N GLY A 96 14.87 -8.06 -13.42
CA GLY A 96 14.93 -9.42 -12.90
C GLY A 96 14.53 -9.54 -11.43
N ILE A 97 14.48 -8.42 -10.68
CA ILE A 97 14.09 -8.38 -9.27
C ILE A 97 12.78 -7.62 -9.14
N ALA A 98 11.76 -8.29 -8.62
CA ALA A 98 10.44 -7.72 -8.41
C ALA A 98 9.81 -8.28 -7.15
N ASP A 99 8.94 -7.47 -6.53
CA ASP A 99 8.05 -7.91 -5.46
C ASP A 99 6.59 -7.77 -5.90
N TYR A 100 5.72 -8.60 -5.35
CA TYR A 100 4.30 -8.67 -5.67
C TYR A 100 3.48 -8.50 -4.40
N VAL A 101 2.77 -7.38 -4.29
CA VAL A 101 2.00 -7.01 -3.11
C VAL A 101 0.51 -7.15 -3.41
N PRO A 102 -0.23 -8.03 -2.71
CA PRO A 102 -1.68 -8.06 -2.80
C PRO A 102 -2.26 -6.81 -2.11
N LEU A 103 -3.20 -6.15 -2.78
CA LEU A 103 -3.84 -4.92 -2.32
C LEU A 103 -5.35 -5.16 -2.21
N PRO A 104 -5.82 -5.79 -1.11
CA PRO A 104 -7.23 -5.83 -0.78
C PRO A 104 -7.70 -4.42 -0.39
N VAL A 105 -8.77 -3.96 -1.02
CA VAL A 105 -9.43 -2.69 -0.74
C VAL A 105 -10.88 -2.97 -0.35
N GLN A 106 -11.33 -2.41 0.77
CA GLN A 106 -12.69 -2.57 1.29
C GLN A 106 -13.22 -1.26 1.86
N ASP A 107 -14.53 -1.16 2.02
CA ASP A 107 -15.12 -0.08 2.80
C ASP A 107 -14.82 -0.29 4.28
N ALA A 108 -14.41 0.77 4.98
CA ALA A 108 -14.08 0.73 6.42
C ALA A 108 -15.11 1.46 7.28
N THR A 109 -16.33 1.62 6.79
CA THR A 109 -17.44 2.19 7.55
C THR A 109 -17.94 1.21 8.59
N PHE A 110 -18.04 1.65 9.84
CA PHE A 110 -18.63 0.87 10.93
C PHE A 110 -19.77 1.64 11.61
N PRO A 111 -20.92 1.01 11.92
CA PRO A 111 -21.28 -0.37 11.59
C PRO A 111 -21.49 -0.57 10.09
N GLU A 112 -21.32 -1.80 9.61
CA GLU A 112 -21.66 -2.19 8.25
C GLU A 112 -23.16 -1.90 8.05
N VAL A 113 -23.47 -1.07 7.06
CA VAL A 113 -24.82 -0.57 6.84
C VAL A 113 -25.59 -1.61 6.04
N ILE A 114 -26.24 -2.55 6.73
CA ILE A 114 -26.88 -3.71 6.07
C ILE A 114 -28.27 -3.35 5.51
N ASP A 115 -28.93 -2.30 6.01
CA ASP A 115 -30.12 -1.70 5.38
C ASP A 115 -30.49 -0.40 6.11
N VAL A 116 -30.32 0.77 5.47
CA VAL A 116 -30.88 2.03 6.00
C VAL A 116 -32.27 2.19 5.42
N VAL A 117 -33.27 1.84 6.22
CA VAL A 117 -34.64 2.30 5.99
C VAL A 117 -34.60 3.83 5.96
N VAL A 118 -35.14 4.43 4.89
CA VAL A 118 -35.18 5.88 4.67
C VAL A 118 -36.12 6.53 5.69
N SER A 119 -35.66 6.67 6.93
CA SER A 119 -36.29 7.46 7.99
C SER A 119 -35.36 7.52 9.21
N ASP A 120 -34.18 8.11 9.07
CA ASP A 120 -33.51 8.96 10.07
C ASP A 120 -32.02 9.13 9.72
N GLY A 121 -31.50 10.33 9.94
CA GLY A 121 -30.14 10.77 9.62
C GLY A 121 -29.05 10.03 10.37
N SER A 122 -28.79 8.78 9.97
CA SER A 122 -27.74 7.94 10.51
C SER A 122 -26.38 8.38 9.96
N CYS A 123 -25.61 9.15 10.73
CA CYS A 123 -24.23 9.49 10.36
C CYS A 123 -23.32 8.27 10.56
N VAL A 124 -22.72 7.78 9.46
CA VAL A 124 -21.75 6.67 9.47
C VAL A 124 -20.34 7.26 9.41
N SER A 125 -19.41 6.77 10.24
CA SER A 125 -18.03 7.24 10.28
C SER A 125 -17.04 6.08 10.21
N ALA A 126 -15.86 6.35 9.63
CA ALA A 126 -14.71 5.46 9.65
C ALA A 126 -13.57 6.18 10.40
N SER A 127 -13.34 5.80 11.66
CA SER A 127 -12.28 6.39 12.49
C SER A 127 -10.96 5.66 12.24
N LEU A 128 -10.17 6.16 11.28
CA LEU A 128 -8.81 5.69 11.01
C LEU A 128 -7.82 6.54 11.81
N ILE A 129 -6.94 5.88 12.56
CA ILE A 129 -5.87 6.54 13.30
C ILE A 129 -4.51 6.14 12.72
N ASN A 130 -3.57 7.07 12.71
CA ASN A 130 -2.16 6.75 12.50
C ASN A 130 -1.57 6.23 13.82
N GLN A 131 -0.30 5.82 13.83
CA GLN A 131 0.34 5.31 15.06
C GLN A 131 0.49 6.34 16.19
N GLU A 132 0.31 7.63 15.90
CA GLU A 132 0.49 8.72 16.87
C GLU A 132 -0.82 9.11 17.60
N GLY A 133 -1.97 8.61 17.13
CA GLY A 133 -3.28 8.82 17.76
C GLY A 133 -4.16 9.81 17.02
#